data_AF-A0A949DT44-F1
#
_entry.id   AF-A0A949DT44-F1
#
_cell.length_a   1.000
_cell.length_b   1.000
_cell.length_c   1.000
_cell.angle_alpha   90.00
_cell.angle_beta   90.00
_cell.angle_gamma   90.00
#
_symmetry.space_group_name_H-M   'P 1'
#
loop_
_entity.id
_entity.type
_entity.pdbx_description
1 polymer ?
#
loop_
_entity_poly.entity_id
_entity_poly.type
_entity_poly.pdbx_seq_one_letter_code
_entity_poly.pdbx_strand_id
1 'polypeptide(L)'
;MKESICQCQMTSNDNDYAPLTLKIPVDLLGQIQEAADLAETDVPSLLLCYARQGLTNSSAELKRQQFLTHAKDVLEEHGVHDKTIEEIFGKFTY
;
A
#
# COMPACT_ATOMS: atom_id res chain seq x y z
N MET A 1 -11.84 10.97 24.40
CA MET A 1 -10.45 10.84 23.90
C MET A 1 -10.52 11.06 22.41
N LYS A 2 -9.79 12.03 21.85
CA LYS A 2 -9.67 12.18 20.40
C LYS A 2 -8.87 10.97 19.91
N GLU A 3 -9.47 10.07 19.14
CA GLU A 3 -8.73 9.03 18.45
C GLU A 3 -7.81 9.71 17.44
N SER A 4 -6.50 9.51 17.59
CA SER A 4 -5.53 10.05 16.63
C SER A 4 -5.73 9.33 15.31
N ILE A 5 -6.14 10.06 14.27
CA ILE A 5 -6.40 9.54 12.92
C ILE A 5 -5.15 8.81 12.36
N CYS A 6 -3.97 9.18 12.83
CA CYS A 6 -2.70 8.56 12.48
C CYS A 6 -1.74 8.50 13.68
N GLN A 7 -1.04 7.39 13.87
CA GLN A 7 0.07 7.25 14.83
C GLN A 7 1.35 6.80 14.12
N CYS A 8 1.74 7.49 13.05
CA CYS A 8 3.03 7.24 12.42
C CYS A 8 4.13 7.95 13.21
N GLN A 9 4.88 7.21 14.03
CA GLN A 9 6.18 7.69 14.50
C GLN A 9 7.11 7.79 13.28
N MET A 10 7.42 9.01 12.85
CA MET A 10 8.44 9.27 11.83
C MET A 10 9.81 8.99 12.46
N THR A 11 10.32 7.78 12.30
CA THR A 11 11.72 7.45 12.59
C THR A 11 12.48 7.43 11.28
N SER A 12 12.88 8.59 10.74
CA SER A 12 13.73 8.60 9.54
C SER A 12 14.67 9.80 9.54
N ASN A 13 15.96 9.53 9.35
CA ASN A 13 16.99 10.50 9.06
C ASN A 13 16.58 11.32 7.82
N ASP A 14 16.73 12.64 7.89
CA ASP A 14 16.20 13.61 6.91
C ASP A 14 16.79 13.57 5.49
N ASN A 15 17.60 12.56 5.14
CA ASN A 15 18.42 12.57 3.92
C ASN A 15 17.95 11.65 2.77
N ASP A 16 16.91 10.83 2.94
CA ASP A 16 16.46 9.86 1.92
C ASP A 16 15.01 10.10 1.44
N TYR A 17 14.68 11.33 1.04
CA TYR A 17 13.37 11.64 0.46
C TYR A 17 13.45 11.75 -1.07
N ALA A 18 12.52 11.08 -1.78
CA ALA A 18 12.29 11.27 -3.20
C ALA A 18 11.10 12.22 -3.42
N PRO A 19 11.19 13.20 -4.34
CA PRO A 19 10.07 14.09 -4.63
C PRO A 19 8.94 13.33 -5.34
N LEU A 20 7.70 13.57 -4.90
CA LEU A 20 6.49 13.00 -5.50
C LEU A 20 5.54 14.13 -5.88
N THR A 21 5.09 14.16 -7.14
CA THR A 21 4.03 15.06 -7.60
C THR A 21 2.75 14.27 -7.78
N LEU A 22 1.66 14.74 -7.15
CA LEU A 22 0.35 14.10 -7.19
C LEU A 22 -0.68 15.03 -7.83
N LYS A 23 -1.60 14.47 -8.61
CA LYS A 23 -2.82 15.15 -9.06
C LYS A 23 -3.98 14.61 -8.24
N ILE A 24 -4.69 15.50 -7.55
CA ILE A 24 -5.79 15.14 -6.65
C ILE A 24 -7.06 15.85 -7.15
N PRO A 25 -8.22 15.18 -7.17
CA PRO A 25 -9.51 15.83 -7.39
C PRO A 25 -9.73 16.99 -6.41
N VAL A 26 -10.31 18.10 -6.88
CA VAL A 26 -10.44 19.34 -6.08
C VAL A 26 -11.33 19.13 -4.86
N ASP A 27 -12.38 18.33 -5.01
CA ASP A 27 -13.30 17.92 -3.95
C ASP A 27 -12.59 17.11 -2.86
N LEU A 28 -11.66 16.23 -3.25
CA LEU A 28 -10.87 15.45 -2.32
C LEU A 28 -9.81 16.31 -1.60
N LEU A 29 -9.26 17.33 -2.26
CA LEU A 29 -8.28 18.23 -1.65
C LEU A 29 -8.87 18.95 -0.41
N GLY A 30 -10.12 19.41 -0.48
CA GLY A 30 -10.79 20.04 0.65
C GLY A 30 -10.91 19.10 1.85
N GLN A 31 -11.31 17.85 1.62
CA GLN A 31 -11.42 16.83 2.67
C GLN A 31 -10.05 16.51 3.30
N ILE A 32 -8.99 16.46 2.50
CA ILE A 32 -7.63 16.23 2.99
C ILE A 32 -7.16 17.40 3.87
N GLN A 33 -7.48 18.64 3.50
CA GLN A 33 -7.15 19.82 4.29
C GLN A 33 -7.88 19.82 5.64
N GLU A 34 -9.19 19.58 5.63
CA GLU A 34 -9.98 19.47 6.87
C GLU A 34 -9.47 18.34 7.78
N ALA A 35 -9.12 17.19 7.20
CA ALA A 35 -8.56 16.08 7.96
C ALA A 35 -7.17 16.41 8.55
N ALA A 36 -6.35 17.18 7.83
CA ALA A 36 -5.04 17.62 8.30
C ALA A 36 -5.17 18.59 9.48
N ASP A 37 -6.12 19.54 9.39
CA ASP A 37 -6.43 20.48 10.47
C ASP A 37 -6.94 19.75 11.73
N LEU A 38 -7.84 18.78 11.57
CA LEU A 38 -8.36 17.98 12.67
C LEU A 38 -7.28 17.11 13.34
N ALA A 39 -6.33 16.62 12.54
CA ALA A 39 -5.19 15.84 13.00
C ALA A 39 -4.01 16.71 13.47
N GLU A 40 -4.14 18.03 13.43
CA GLU A 40 -3.10 19.00 13.82
C GLU A 40 -1.76 18.74 13.11
N THR A 41 -1.81 18.44 11.80
CA THR A 41 -0.65 18.11 10.96
C THR A 41 -0.73 18.78 9.58
N ASP A 42 0.36 18.76 8.81
CA ASP A 42 0.36 19.26 7.43
C ASP A 42 -0.14 18.20 6.44
N VAL A 43 -0.67 18.67 5.30
CA VAL A 43 -1.21 17.81 4.23
C VAL A 43 -0.21 16.76 3.74
N PRO A 44 1.06 17.09 3.41
CA PRO A 44 2.06 16.08 3.07
C PRO A 44 2.25 14.99 4.13
N SER A 45 2.37 15.36 5.41
CA SER A 45 2.49 14.40 6.52
C SER A 45 1.27 13.48 6.64
N LEU A 46 0.06 14.03 6.49
CA LEU A 46 -1.18 13.24 6.48
C LEU A 46 -1.22 12.24 5.32
N LEU A 47 -0.90 12.71 4.10
CA LEU A 47 -0.87 11.87 2.90
C LEU A 47 0.15 10.73 3.02
N LEU A 48 1.34 11.02 3.54
CA LEU A 48 2.36 10.00 3.83
C LEU A 48 1.85 8.99 4.85
N CYS A 49 1.12 9.44 5.87
CA CYS A 49 0.54 8.52 6.83
C CYS A 49 -0.51 7.60 6.19
N TYR A 50 -1.44 8.13 5.41
CA TYR A 50 -2.43 7.31 4.71
C TYR A 50 -1.77 6.34 3.73
N ALA A 51 -0.73 6.77 3.01
CA ALA A 51 0.05 5.87 2.16
C ALA A 51 0.68 4.73 2.98
N ARG A 52 1.30 5.01 4.13
CA ARG A 52 1.88 3.99 5.01
C ARG A 52 0.84 3.03 5.59
N GLN A 53 -0.30 3.55 6.06
CA GLN A 53 -1.39 2.72 6.57
C GLN A 53 -2.00 1.86 5.46
N GLY A 54 -2.25 2.44 4.29
CA GLY A 54 -2.71 1.72 3.10
C GLY A 54 -1.77 0.59 2.73
N LEU A 55 -0.46 0.86 2.64
CA LEU A 55 0.55 -0.16 2.37
C LEU A 55 0.62 -1.22 3.46
N THR A 56 0.48 -0.85 4.74
CA THR A 56 0.50 -1.82 5.85
C THR A 56 -0.71 -2.75 5.76
N ASN A 57 -1.90 -2.20 5.54
CA ASN A 57 -3.15 -2.94 5.41
C ASN A 57 -3.15 -3.83 4.16
N SER A 58 -2.64 -3.32 3.04
CA SER A 58 -2.52 -4.05 1.78
C SER A 58 -1.29 -4.96 1.71
N SER A 59 -0.37 -4.91 2.68
CA SER A 59 0.91 -5.63 2.60
C SER A 59 0.73 -7.15 2.52
N ALA A 60 -0.27 -7.70 3.22
CA ALA A 60 -0.58 -9.12 3.16
C ALA A 60 -1.06 -9.53 1.77
N GLU A 61 -1.92 -8.71 1.15
CA GLU A 61 -2.42 -8.96 -0.20
C GLU A 61 -1.33 -8.79 -1.25
N LEU A 62 -0.52 -7.73 -1.15
CA LEU A 62 0.63 -7.51 -2.03
C LEU A 62 1.64 -8.66 -1.93
N LYS A 63 1.97 -9.12 -0.72
CA LYS A 63 2.87 -10.27 -0.51
C LYS A 63 2.27 -11.57 -1.06
N ARG A 64 0.95 -11.76 -0.90
CA ARG A 64 0.25 -12.91 -1.49
C ARG A 64 0.33 -12.87 -3.01
N GLN A 65 0.07 -11.73 -3.64
CA GLN A 65 0.21 -11.57 -5.09
C GLN A 65 1.65 -11.82 -5.55
N GLN A 66 2.65 -11.24 -4.86
CA GLN A 66 4.07 -11.47 -5.16
C GLN A 66 4.46 -12.95 -5.05
N PHE A 67 4.03 -13.63 -3.98
CA PHE A 67 4.25 -15.06 -3.81
C PHE A 67 3.62 -15.86 -4.94
N LEU A 68 2.37 -15.54 -5.31
CA LEU A 68 1.68 -16.20 -6.41
C LEU A 68 2.43 -15.99 -7.73
N THR A 69 2.80 -14.76 -8.08
CA THR A 69 3.61 -14.48 -9.28
C THR A 69 4.90 -15.29 -9.28
N HIS A 70 5.67 -15.26 -8.19
CA HIS A 70 6.93 -15.99 -8.11
C HIS A 70 6.75 -17.51 -8.18
N ALA A 71 5.74 -18.05 -7.50
CA ALA A 71 5.43 -19.47 -7.54
C ALA A 71 5.01 -19.92 -8.95
N LYS A 72 4.32 -19.07 -9.71
CA LYS A 72 3.96 -19.34 -11.10
C LYS A 72 5.23 -19.39 -11.97
N ASP A 73 6.10 -18.39 -11.86
CA ASP A 73 7.37 -18.33 -12.60
C ASP A 73 8.21 -19.59 -12.35
N VAL A 74 8.33 -20.03 -11.09
CA VAL A 74 9.08 -21.26 -10.74
C VAL A 74 8.45 -22.51 -11.34
N LEU A 75 7.11 -22.63 -11.37
CA LEU A 75 6.43 -23.80 -11.94
C LEU A 75 6.59 -23.85 -13.47
N GLU A 76 6.53 -22.69 -14.13
CA GLU A 76 6.81 -22.56 -15.57
C GLU A 76 8.26 -22.97 -15.88
N GLU A 77 9.24 -22.50 -15.10
CA GLU A 77 10.65 -22.88 -15.24
C GLU A 77 10.88 -24.40 -15.11
N HIS A 78 10.09 -25.08 -14.27
CA HIS A 78 10.16 -26.52 -14.07
C HIS A 78 9.30 -27.33 -15.07
N GLY A 79 8.73 -26.67 -16.09
CA GLY A 79 7.99 -27.33 -17.16
C GLY A 79 6.61 -27.85 -16.73
N VAL A 80 6.03 -27.30 -15.67
CA VAL A 80 4.65 -27.61 -15.27
C VAL A 80 3.71 -26.99 -16.28
N HIS A 81 2.76 -27.78 -16.80
CA HIS A 81 1.79 -27.28 -17.76
C HIS A 81 0.89 -26.19 -17.17
N ASP A 82 0.66 -25.11 -17.93
CA ASP A 82 -0.16 -23.94 -17.55
C ASP A 82 -1.51 -24.32 -16.95
N LYS A 83 -2.18 -25.34 -17.49
CA LYS A 83 -3.46 -25.83 -16.98
C LYS A 83 -3.36 -26.36 -15.54
N THR A 84 -2.25 -27.01 -15.19
CA THR A 84 -1.98 -27.49 -13.82
C THR A 84 -1.64 -26.32 -12.89
N ILE A 85 -0.92 -25.31 -13.39
CA ILE A 85 -0.66 -24.07 -12.65
C ILE A 85 -1.99 -23.38 -12.34
N GLU A 86 -2.88 -23.22 -13.32
CA GLU A 86 -4.21 -22.63 -13.12
C GLU A 86 -5.05 -23.40 -12.07
N GLU A 87 -5.03 -24.73 -12.10
CA GLU A 87 -5.73 -25.57 -11.12
C GLU A 87 -5.16 -25.45 -9.69
N ILE A 88 -3.83 -25.34 -9.55
CA ILE A 88 -3.18 -25.12 -8.26
C ILE A 88 -3.57 -23.75 -7.71
N PHE A 89 -3.47 -22.72 -8.54
CA PHE A 89 -3.69 -21.33 -8.13
C PHE A 89 -5.16 -21.02 -7.85
N GLY A 90 -6.08 -21.62 -8.61
CA GLY A 90 -7.51 -21.53 -8.36
C GLY A 90 -7.95 -22.04 -6.98
N LYS A 91 -7.13 -22.86 -6.32
CA LYS A 91 -7.35 -23.30 -4.92
C LYS A 91 -6.79 -22.34 -3.88
N PHE A 92 -5.87 -21.46 -4.25
CA PHE A 92 -5.26 -20.47 -3.36
C PHE A 92 -5.96 -19.12 -3.42
N THR A 93 -6.68 -18.77 -4.49
CA THR A 93 -7.44 -17.53 -4.62
C THR A 93 -8.90 -17.73 -4.21
N TYR A 94 -9.14 -17.72 -2.89
CA TYR A 94 -10.45 -17.47 -2.26
C TYR A 94 -10.28 -16.34 -1.23
#